data_AF-A0A2V3JJH8-F1
#
_entry.id   AF-A0A2V3JJH8-F1
#
_cell.length_a   1.000
_cell.length_b   1.000
_cell.length_c   1.000
_cell.angle_alpha   90.00
_cell.angle_beta   90.00
_cell.angle_gamma   90.00
#
_symmetry.space_group_name_H-M   'P 1'
#
loop_
_entity.id
_entity.type
_entity.pdbx_description
1 polymer ?
#
loop_
_entity_poly.entity_id
_entity_poly.type
_entity_poly.pdbx_seq_one_letter_code
_entity_poly.pdbx_strand_id
1 'polypeptide(L)'
;MELISKEDIFLLKSVTERDDDVMDLLMLARSKLDWDAVLKECLNQSRDDFICEIDLYDRLDVLKTSYGLETSIYGRISKIAQDQMEKWIEDRILRELDATPTGLENLLKRFGCEKEMLLPSLARLEKIGRIKRVGDGYAVNEKI
;
A
#
# COMPACT_ATOMS: atom_id res chain seq x y z
N MET A 1 -18.72 -9.92 -25.21
CA MET A 1 -17.39 -9.29 -25.35
C MET A 1 -17.50 -7.94 -24.68
N GLU A 2 -17.23 -7.87 -23.38
CA GLU A 2 -17.15 -6.58 -22.69
C GLU A 2 -15.95 -5.84 -23.26
N LEU A 3 -16.19 -4.65 -23.81
CA LEU A 3 -15.12 -3.71 -24.14
C LEU A 3 -14.45 -3.34 -22.82
N ILE A 4 -13.18 -3.69 -22.66
CA ILE A 4 -12.37 -3.22 -21.53
C ILE A 4 -12.44 -1.69 -21.53
N SER A 5 -12.90 -1.08 -20.43
CA SER A 5 -13.05 0.37 -20.34
C SER A 5 -11.67 1.04 -20.30
N LYS A 6 -11.60 2.34 -20.60
CA LYS A 6 -10.32 3.06 -20.52
C LYS A 6 -9.81 3.12 -19.09
N GLU A 7 -10.72 3.11 -18.14
CA GLU A 7 -10.51 3.07 -16.71
C GLU A 7 -9.85 1.74 -16.28
N ASP A 8 -10.33 0.61 -16.81
CA ASP A 8 -9.72 -0.71 -16.55
C ASP A 8 -8.31 -0.81 -17.14
N ILE A 9 -8.11 -0.27 -18.36
CA ILE A 9 -6.78 -0.24 -19.00
C ILE A 9 -5.83 0.65 -18.20
N PHE A 10 -6.31 1.80 -17.71
CA PHE A 10 -5.52 2.69 -16.87
C PHE A 10 -5.13 2.00 -15.57
N LEU A 11 -6.08 1.36 -14.90
CA LEU A 11 -5.82 0.65 -13.64
C LEU A 11 -4.82 -0.49 -13.86
N LEU A 12 -5.04 -1.33 -14.87
CA LEU A 12 -4.13 -2.43 -15.19
C LEU A 12 -2.69 -1.94 -15.42
N LYS A 13 -2.53 -0.87 -16.21
CA LYS A 13 -1.21 -0.26 -16.48
C LYS A 13 -0.61 0.41 -15.24
N SER A 14 -1.45 0.96 -14.36
CA SER A 14 -0.95 1.61 -13.15
C SER A 14 -0.33 0.60 -12.18
N VAL A 15 -0.85 -0.62 -12.15
CA VAL A 15 -0.36 -1.64 -11.22
C VAL A 15 0.81 -2.45 -11.78
N THR A 16 1.09 -2.40 -13.09
CA THR A 16 2.26 -3.08 -13.67
C THR A 16 3.53 -2.25 -13.53
N GLU A 17 4.64 -2.87 -13.11
CA GLU A 17 5.96 -2.23 -12.90
C GLU A 17 6.73 -1.87 -14.18
N ARG A 18 6.08 -1.43 -15.26
CA ARG A 18 6.79 -1.07 -16.50
C ARG A 18 6.99 0.44 -16.58
N ASP A 19 8.24 0.87 -16.57
CA ASP A 19 8.62 2.30 -16.64
C ASP A 19 8.09 3.02 -17.89
N ASP A 20 7.95 2.30 -19.01
CA ASP A 20 7.40 2.84 -20.26
C ASP A 20 5.88 3.14 -20.18
N ASP A 21 5.16 2.64 -19.17
CA ASP A 21 3.71 2.83 -19.04
C ASP A 21 3.32 4.25 -18.58
N VAL A 22 4.26 5.05 -18.05
CA VAL A 22 3.93 6.38 -17.50
C VAL A 22 3.42 7.35 -18.58
N MET A 23 3.98 7.30 -19.78
CA MET A 23 3.51 8.15 -20.90
C MET A 23 2.14 7.71 -21.41
N ASP A 24 1.87 6.40 -21.45
CA ASP A 24 0.54 5.86 -21.79
C ASP A 24 -0.50 6.25 -20.75
N LEU A 25 -0.17 6.12 -19.46
CA LEU A 25 -1.02 6.53 -18.35
C LEU A 25 -1.33 8.04 -18.43
N LEU A 26 -0.34 8.87 -18.75
CA LEU A 26 -0.53 10.30 -18.94
C LEU A 26 -1.49 10.60 -20.11
N MET A 27 -1.36 9.89 -21.23
CA MET A 27 -2.26 10.05 -22.38
C MET A 27 -3.69 9.60 -22.04
N LEU A 28 -3.84 8.46 -21.36
CA LEU A 28 -5.13 7.95 -20.90
C LEU A 28 -5.79 8.93 -19.93
N ALA A 29 -5.05 9.41 -18.93
CA ALA A 29 -5.54 10.37 -17.95
C ALA A 29 -6.04 11.68 -18.58
N ARG A 30 -5.36 12.17 -19.62
CA ARG A 30 -5.78 13.36 -20.38
C ARG A 30 -7.02 13.12 -21.26
N SER A 31 -7.39 11.87 -21.50
CA SER A 31 -8.52 11.48 -22.37
C SER A 31 -9.91 11.52 -21.70
N LYS A 32 -10.02 12.17 -20.52
CA LYS A 32 -11.22 12.26 -19.66
C LYS A 32 -11.66 10.90 -19.10
N LEU A 33 -10.83 10.33 -18.21
CA LEU A 33 -11.23 9.17 -17.41
C LEU A 33 -12.27 9.55 -16.36
N ASP A 34 -13.17 8.62 -16.07
CA ASP A 34 -13.96 8.65 -14.84
C ASP A 34 -13.09 8.16 -13.67
N TRP A 35 -12.50 9.11 -12.94
CA TRP A 35 -11.64 8.80 -11.80
C TRP A 35 -12.38 8.08 -10.66
N ASP A 36 -13.68 8.32 -10.48
CA ASP A 36 -14.46 7.62 -9.45
C ASP A 36 -14.70 6.16 -9.85
N ALA A 37 -14.87 5.89 -11.15
CA ALA A 37 -14.89 4.52 -11.67
C ALA A 37 -13.53 3.82 -11.50
N VAL A 38 -12.40 4.50 -11.80
CA VAL A 38 -11.05 3.96 -11.55
C VAL A 38 -10.85 3.60 -10.08
N LEU A 39 -11.24 4.49 -9.16
CA LEU A 39 -11.13 4.24 -7.73
C LEU A 39 -12.00 3.06 -7.30
N LYS A 40 -13.26 3.00 -7.76
CA LYS A 40 -14.16 1.90 -7.43
C LYS A 40 -13.59 0.56 -7.89
N GLU A 41 -13.05 0.51 -9.10
CA GLU A 41 -12.49 -0.72 -9.64
C GLU A 41 -11.20 -1.13 -8.92
N CYS A 42 -10.34 -0.16 -8.58
CA CYS A 42 -9.16 -0.38 -7.76
C CYS A 42 -9.51 -1.07 -6.42
N LEU A 43 -10.53 -0.56 -5.73
CA LEU A 43 -11.01 -1.14 -4.46
C LEU A 43 -11.65 -2.53 -4.64
N ASN A 44 -12.30 -2.79 -5.77
CA ASN A 44 -12.89 -4.10 -6.07
C ASN A 44 -11.83 -5.15 -6.44
N GLN A 45 -10.73 -4.74 -7.05
CA GLN A 45 -9.66 -5.62 -7.50
C GLN A 45 -8.63 -5.92 -6.41
N SER A 46 -8.56 -5.08 -5.36
CA SER A 46 -7.66 -5.27 -4.23
C SER A 46 -7.96 -6.58 -3.48
N ARG A 47 -6.91 -7.32 -3.13
CA ARG A 47 -6.95 -8.61 -2.42
C ARG A 47 -5.87 -8.66 -1.35
N ASP A 48 -5.97 -9.61 -0.42
CA ASP A 48 -5.03 -9.75 0.70
C ASP A 48 -3.55 -9.86 0.26
N ASP A 49 -3.30 -10.46 -0.91
CA ASP A 49 -1.95 -10.64 -1.46
C ASP A 49 -1.56 -9.56 -2.50
N PHE A 50 -2.45 -8.62 -2.82
CA PHE A 50 -2.27 -7.62 -3.87
C PHE A 50 -3.08 -6.34 -3.60
N ILE A 51 -2.38 -5.30 -3.18
CA ILE A 51 -3.00 -4.05 -2.70
C ILE A 51 -2.94 -3.01 -3.82
N CYS A 52 -3.94 -3.05 -4.71
CA CYS A 52 -4.05 -2.14 -5.86
C CYS A 52 -3.96 -0.66 -5.47
N GLU A 53 -4.38 -0.30 -4.25
CA GLU A 53 -4.44 1.09 -3.81
C GLU A 53 -3.06 1.71 -3.61
N ILE A 54 -2.08 0.92 -3.17
CA ILE A 54 -0.70 1.36 -3.00
C ILE A 54 -0.11 1.64 -4.38
N ASP A 55 -0.23 0.69 -5.31
CA ASP A 55 0.32 0.83 -6.66
C ASP A 55 -0.35 1.98 -7.43
N LEU A 56 -1.68 2.10 -7.35
CA LEU A 56 -2.40 3.20 -7.97
C LEU A 56 -1.97 4.55 -7.38
N TYR A 57 -1.82 4.65 -6.06
CA TYR A 57 -1.34 5.88 -5.43
C TYR A 57 0.06 6.24 -5.92
N ASP A 58 1.01 5.30 -5.92
CA ASP A 58 2.38 5.54 -6.36
C ASP A 58 2.42 6.06 -7.80
N ARG A 59 1.59 5.51 -8.70
CA ARG A 59 1.50 6.02 -10.07
C ARG A 59 0.89 7.41 -10.15
N LEU A 60 -0.17 7.68 -9.40
CA LEU A 60 -0.76 9.03 -9.38
C LEU A 60 0.22 10.05 -8.78
N ASP A 61 1.07 9.63 -7.84
CA ASP A 61 2.11 10.48 -7.29
C ASP A 61 3.20 10.78 -8.31
N VAL A 62 3.65 9.80 -9.09
CA VAL A 62 4.56 10.03 -10.23
C VAL A 62 3.92 10.99 -11.25
N LEU A 63 2.66 10.76 -11.64
CA LEU A 63 1.97 11.64 -12.60
C LEU A 63 1.84 13.07 -12.08
N LYS A 64 1.60 13.25 -10.78
CA LYS A 64 1.53 14.56 -10.14
C LYS A 64 2.90 15.23 -10.05
N THR A 65 3.90 14.53 -9.52
CA THR A 65 5.23 15.10 -9.24
C THR A 65 6.05 15.33 -10.50
N SER A 66 6.01 14.40 -11.46
CA SER A 66 6.80 14.49 -12.70
C SER A 66 6.08 15.28 -13.82
N TYR A 67 4.74 15.28 -13.85
CA TYR A 67 3.97 15.86 -14.96
C TYR A 67 2.91 16.89 -14.55
N GLY A 68 2.77 17.19 -13.25
CA GLY A 68 1.80 18.17 -12.76
C GLY A 68 0.34 17.74 -12.93
N LEU A 69 0.06 16.45 -13.15
CA LEU A 69 -1.30 15.96 -13.33
C LEU A 69 -1.96 15.72 -11.97
N GLU A 70 -2.95 16.55 -11.64
CA GLU A 70 -3.80 16.32 -10.47
C GLU A 70 -5.07 15.54 -10.84
N THR A 71 -5.38 14.53 -10.03
CA THR A 71 -6.60 13.71 -10.17
C THR A 71 -7.55 13.98 -9.02
N SER A 72 -8.86 13.91 -9.27
CA SER A 72 -9.89 14.15 -8.24
C SER A 72 -9.92 13.07 -7.14
N ILE A 73 -9.22 11.95 -7.33
CA ILE A 73 -9.11 10.85 -6.38
C ILE A 73 -7.81 10.89 -5.56
N TYR A 74 -6.82 11.71 -5.93
CA TYR A 74 -5.47 11.70 -5.32
C TYR A 74 -5.52 11.72 -3.78
N GLY A 75 -6.26 12.66 -3.19
CA GLY A 75 -6.36 12.78 -1.74
C GLY A 75 -7.14 11.63 -1.07
N ARG A 76 -8.03 10.95 -1.81
CA ARG A 76 -8.77 9.78 -1.31
C ARG A 76 -7.90 8.54 -1.35
N ILE A 77 -7.27 8.27 -2.50
CA ILE A 77 -6.42 7.08 -2.68
C ILE A 77 -5.17 7.15 -1.81
N SER A 78 -4.58 8.33 -1.60
CA SER A 78 -3.43 8.51 -0.69
C SER A 78 -3.72 8.03 0.73
N LYS A 79 -4.89 8.38 1.28
CA LYS A 79 -5.30 7.92 2.62
C LYS A 79 -5.53 6.41 2.65
N ILE A 80 -6.21 5.88 1.64
CA ILE A 80 -6.49 4.44 1.56
C ILE A 80 -5.19 3.64 1.42
N ALA A 81 -4.27 4.08 0.57
CA ALA A 81 -2.96 3.46 0.39
C ALA A 81 -2.15 3.47 1.69
N GLN A 82 -2.16 4.59 2.43
CA GLN A 82 -1.52 4.68 3.76
C GLN A 82 -2.14 3.69 4.75
N ASP A 83 -3.46 3.66 4.88
CA ASP A 83 -4.16 2.73 5.77
C ASP A 83 -3.86 1.26 5.43
N GLN A 84 -3.82 0.93 4.14
CA GLN A 84 -3.52 -0.44 3.68
C GLN A 84 -2.05 -0.81 3.90
N MET A 85 -1.12 0.13 3.68
CA MET A 85 0.30 -0.05 3.98
C MET A 85 0.52 -0.30 5.48
N GLU A 86 -0.10 0.50 6.35
CA GLU A 86 -0.02 0.32 7.80
C GLU A 86 -0.52 -1.08 8.22
N LYS A 87 -1.69 -1.50 7.73
CA LYS A 87 -2.23 -2.84 8.01
C LYS A 87 -1.30 -3.95 7.52
N TRP A 88 -0.78 -3.83 6.29
CA TRP A 88 0.13 -4.83 5.73
C TRP A 88 1.41 -4.97 6.56
N ILE A 89 1.98 -3.83 6.99
CA ILE A 89 3.15 -3.82 7.89
C ILE A 89 2.80 -4.51 9.21
N GLU A 90 1.67 -4.16 9.82
CA GLU A 90 1.23 -4.75 11.09
C GLU A 90 1.00 -6.26 10.99
N ASP A 91 0.29 -6.73 9.97
CA ASP A 91 0.05 -8.15 9.74
C ASP A 91 1.35 -8.91 9.53
N ARG A 92 2.30 -8.32 8.79
CA ARG A 92 3.62 -8.91 8.59
C ARG A 92 4.42 -8.95 9.88
N ILE A 93 4.39 -7.90 10.70
CA ILE A 93 5.03 -7.90 12.03
C ILE A 93 4.46 -9.03 12.88
N LEU A 94 3.14 -9.15 12.93
CA LEU A 94 2.47 -10.17 13.73
C LEU A 94 2.86 -11.58 13.29
N ARG A 95 2.91 -11.86 11.98
CA ARG A 95 3.35 -13.17 11.46
C ARG A 95 4.79 -13.50 11.85
N GLU A 96 5.70 -12.53 11.77
CA GLU A 96 7.10 -12.74 12.15
C GLU A 96 7.25 -12.99 13.66
N LEU A 97 6.52 -12.24 14.48
CA LEU A 97 6.57 -12.35 15.94
C LEU A 97 5.84 -13.58 16.48
N ASP A 98 4.82 -14.06 15.77
CA ASP A 98 4.10 -15.31 16.09
C ASP A 98 5.02 -16.52 15.87
N ALA A 99 5.86 -16.47 14.82
CA ALA A 99 6.84 -17.51 14.55
C ALA A 99 7.95 -17.55 15.61
N THR A 100 8.54 -16.39 15.96
CA THR A 100 9.58 -16.30 16.99
C THR A 100 9.68 -14.87 17.56
N PRO A 101 9.76 -14.68 18.90
CA PRO A 101 10.07 -13.39 19.49
C PRO A 101 11.34 -12.78 18.88
N THR A 102 11.24 -11.53 18.41
CA THR A 102 12.28 -10.93 17.57
C THR A 102 12.54 -9.46 17.96
N GLY A 103 13.82 -9.07 17.94
CA GLY A 103 14.27 -7.70 18.19
C GLY A 103 14.07 -6.76 17.00
N LEU A 104 14.04 -5.44 17.27
CA LEU A 104 13.85 -4.40 16.25
C LEU A 104 14.83 -4.50 15.08
N GLU A 105 16.12 -4.68 15.36
CA GLU A 105 17.17 -4.80 14.32
C GLU A 105 16.92 -5.94 13.34
N ASN A 106 16.40 -7.07 13.83
CA ASN A 106 16.09 -8.21 12.98
C ASN A 106 14.81 -7.98 12.17
N LEU A 107 13.81 -7.30 12.74
CA LEU A 107 12.63 -6.86 11.98
C LEU A 107 13.05 -5.90 10.86
N LEU A 108 13.88 -4.89 11.15
CA LEU A 108 14.38 -3.93 10.14
C LEU A 108 15.09 -4.65 8.98
N LYS A 109 15.97 -5.61 9.29
CA LYS A 109 16.66 -6.41 8.27
C LYS A 109 15.71 -7.28 7.44
N ARG A 110 14.71 -7.90 8.05
CA ARG A 110 13.75 -8.77 7.37
C ARG A 110 12.80 -8.01 6.45
N PHE A 111 12.43 -6.80 6.86
CA PHE A 111 11.53 -5.92 6.11
C PHE A 111 12.29 -5.09 5.08
N GLY A 112 13.61 -4.93 5.24
CA GLY A 112 14.44 -4.13 4.35
C GLY A 112 14.10 -2.64 4.41
N CYS A 113 13.71 -2.14 5.59
CA CYS A 113 13.22 -0.78 5.77
C CYS A 113 13.87 -0.08 6.97
N GLU A 114 13.75 1.24 7.00
CA GLU A 114 14.21 2.09 8.10
C GLU A 114 13.26 2.05 9.30
N LYS A 115 13.76 2.46 10.48
CA LYS A 115 13.01 2.40 11.74
C LYS A 115 11.76 3.26 11.72
N GLU A 116 11.79 4.39 11.02
CA GLU A 116 10.67 5.31 10.88
C GLU A 116 9.44 4.64 10.24
N MET A 117 9.65 3.60 9.42
CA MET A 117 8.57 2.84 8.77
C MET A 117 7.92 1.82 9.71
N LEU A 118 8.67 1.23 10.64
CA LEU A 118 8.20 0.15 11.53
C LEU A 118 7.76 0.64 12.91
N LEU A 119 8.37 1.70 13.44
CA LEU A 119 8.11 2.19 14.79
C LEU A 119 6.65 2.61 15.03
N PRO A 120 5.96 3.29 14.10
CA PRO A 120 4.54 3.63 14.29
C PRO A 120 3.67 2.38 14.46
N SER A 121 3.85 1.38 13.60
CA SER A 121 3.11 0.11 13.65
C SER A 121 3.42 -0.69 14.91
N LEU A 122 4.69 -0.77 15.33
CA LEU A 122 5.08 -1.42 16.59
C LEU A 122 4.46 -0.73 17.80
N ALA A 123 4.52 0.61 17.86
CA ALA A 123 3.94 1.38 18.95
C ALA A 123 2.41 1.22 19.03
N ARG A 124 1.74 1.20 17.86
CA ARG A 124 0.29 0.95 17.78
C ARG A 124 -0.05 -0.46 18.25
N LEU A 125 0.62 -1.49 17.73
CA LEU A 125 0.41 -2.90 18.13
C LEU A 125 0.66 -3.15 19.61
N GLU A 126 1.69 -2.52 20.18
CA GLU A 126 1.98 -2.57 21.63
C GLU A 126 0.86 -1.88 22.42
N LYS A 127 0.43 -0.69 21.99
CA LYS A 127 -0.66 0.07 22.62
C LYS A 127 -2.00 -0.67 22.62
N ILE A 128 -2.33 -1.40 21.55
CA ILE A 128 -3.57 -2.18 21.47
C ILE A 128 -3.41 -3.60 22.05
N GLY A 129 -2.26 -3.92 22.63
CA GLY A 129 -2.01 -5.17 23.36
C GLY A 129 -1.83 -6.41 22.47
N ARG A 130 -1.61 -6.24 21.15
CA ARG A 130 -1.36 -7.33 20.21
C ARG A 130 0.05 -7.90 20.34
N ILE A 131 1.01 -7.06 20.74
CA ILE A 131 2.38 -7.45 21.02
C ILE A 131 2.80 -6.93 22.40
N LYS A 132 3.86 -7.52 22.95
CA LYS A 132 4.49 -7.10 24.21
C LYS A 132 6.00 -7.10 24.06
N ARG A 133 6.69 -6.30 24.88
CA ARG A 133 8.15 -6.35 24.99
C ARG A 133 8.58 -7.60 25.76
N VAL A 134 9.59 -8.29 25.25
CA VAL A 134 10.22 -9.45 25.87
C VAL A 134 11.73 -9.30 25.73
N GLY A 135 12.43 -9.04 26.84
CA GLY A 135 13.85 -8.71 26.79
C GLY A 135 14.12 -7.43 25.99
N ASP A 136 14.93 -7.54 24.95
CA ASP A 136 15.25 -6.49 23.98
C ASP A 136 14.38 -6.52 22.70
N GLY A 137 13.40 -7.43 22.63
CA GLY A 137 12.54 -7.61 21.47
C GLY A 137 11.04 -7.58 21.77
N TYR A 138 10.27 -8.08 20.80
CA TYR A 138 8.81 -8.14 20.85
C TYR A 138 8.33 -9.59 20.70
N ALA A 139 7.14 -9.88 21.22
CA ALA A 139 6.44 -11.14 21.01
C ALA A 139 4.94 -10.87 20.86
N VAL A 140 4.22 -11.75 20.14
CA VAL A 140 2.76 -11.71 20.11
C VAL A 140 2.20 -12.03 21.50
N ASN A 141 1.10 -11.38 21.85
CA ASN A 141 0.38 -11.69 23.08
C ASN A 141 -0.50 -12.92 22.84
N GLU A 142 -0.24 -14.04 23.52
CA GLU A 142 -0.93 -15.34 23.34
C GLU A 142 -2.43 -15.35 23.70
N LYS A 143 -3.06 -14.18 23.88
CA LYS A 143 -4.49 -14.06 24.17
C LYS A 143 -5.14 -12.97 23.32
N ILE A 144 -5.79 -13.41 22.25
CA ILE A 144 -7.12 -12.94 21.85
C ILE A 144 -8.02 -14.15 21.78
#